data_AF-A0A8T3TK13-F1
#
_entry.id   AF-A0A8T3TK13-F1
#
_cell.length_a   1.000
_cell.length_b   1.000
_cell.length_c   1.000
_cell.angle_alpha   90.00
_cell.angle_beta   90.00
_cell.angle_gamma   90.00
#
_symmetry.space_group_name_H-M   'P 1'
#
loop_
_entity.id
_entity.type
_entity.pdbx_description
1 polymer ?
#
loop_
_entity_poly.entity_id
_entity_poly.type
_entity_poly.pdbx_seq_one_letter_code
_entity_poly.pdbx_strand_id
1 'polypeptide(L)' 'MSTLLTVGHGPLDRGALRELLTDAGVQRLVDVRRFPGSRNNPDVTQGSMARWLAEAGIGYRW' A
#
# COMPACT_ATOMS: atom_id res chain seq x y z
N MET A 1 9.84 -15.15 -14.45
CA MET A 1 9.55 -13.72 -14.66
C MET A 1 8.84 -13.20 -13.42
N SER A 2 9.18 -12.02 -12.93
CA SER A 2 8.49 -11.37 -11.80
C SER A 2 7.34 -10.50 -12.32
N THR A 3 6.15 -10.63 -11.74
CA THR A 3 4.99 -9.80 -12.08
C THR A 3 5.14 -8.41 -11.47
N LEU A 4 4.89 -7.37 -12.28
CA LEU A 4 4.75 -6.00 -11.81
C LEU A 4 3.29 -5.58 -11.92
N LEU A 5 2.71 -5.18 -10.79
CA LEU A 5 1.34 -4.67 -10.71
C LEU A 5 1.36 -3.18 -10.45
N THR A 6 0.35 -2.47 -10.95
CA THR A 6 0.09 -1.08 -10.61
C THR A 6 -1.19 -0.97 -9.81
N VAL A 7 -1.20 -0.10 -8.81
CA VAL A 7 -2.35 0.10 -7.94
C VAL A 7 -2.43 1.56 -7.52
N GLY A 8 -3.65 2.10 -7.50
CA GLY A 8 -3.97 3.35 -6.84
C GLY A 8 -4.89 3.05 -5.65
N HIS A 9 -4.74 3.79 -4.55
CA HIS A 9 -5.57 3.57 -3.36
C HIS A 9 -7.01 4.08 -3.52
N GLY A 10 -7.26 5.05 -4.41
CA GLY A 10 -8.60 5.61 -4.64
C GLY A 10 -9.30 6.03 -3.33
N PRO A 11 -10.60 5.72 -3.15
CA PRO A 11 -11.33 5.95 -1.91
C PRO A 11 -11.19 4.80 -0.91
N LEU A 12 -10.42 3.76 -1.21
CA LEU A 12 -10.29 2.60 -0.33
C LEU A 12 -9.70 3.02 1.01
N ASP A 13 -10.30 2.52 2.08
CA ASP A 13 -9.71 2.58 3.40
C ASP A 13 -8.56 1.58 3.53
N ARG A 14 -7.89 1.58 4.68
CA ARG A 14 -6.79 0.66 4.98
C ARG A 14 -7.20 -0.81 4.84
N GLY A 15 -8.39 -1.18 5.29
CA GLY A 15 -8.85 -2.57 5.29
C GLY A 15 -9.03 -3.09 3.88
N ALA A 16 -9.77 -2.34 3.06
CA ALA A 16 -10.03 -2.70 1.67
C ALA A 16 -8.77 -2.66 0.81
N LEU A 17 -7.87 -1.69 1.03
CA LEU A 17 -6.59 -1.66 0.33
C LEU A 17 -5.69 -2.84 0.73
N ARG A 18 -5.64 -3.20 2.02
CA ARG A 18 -4.90 -4.38 2.49
C ARG A 18 -5.43 -5.65 1.82
N GLU A 19 -6.73 -5.86 1.85
CA GLU A 19 -7.39 -7.03 1.24
C GLU A 19 -7.08 -7.13 -0.25
N LEU A 20 -7.22 -6.03 -0.99
CA LEU A 20 -6.86 -5.98 -2.41
C LEU A 20 -5.41 -6.42 -2.68
N LEU A 21 -4.47 -5.97 -1.86
CA LEU A 21 -3.05 -6.30 -2.01
C LEU A 21 -2.77 -7.75 -1.63
N THR A 22 -3.38 -8.26 -0.56
CA THR A 22 -3.19 -9.64 -0.10
C THR A 22 -3.81 -10.65 -1.07
N ASP A 23 -5.00 -10.35 -1.59
CA ASP A 23 -5.71 -11.22 -2.54
C ASP A 23 -4.97 -11.30 -3.88
N ALA A 24 -4.32 -10.21 -4.28
CA ALA A 24 -3.44 -10.17 -5.44
C ALA A 24 -2.07 -10.85 -5.18
N GLY A 25 -1.79 -11.34 -3.97
CA GLY A 25 -0.53 -11.96 -3.60
C GLY A 25 0.67 -11.00 -3.61
N VAL A 26 0.44 -9.70 -3.39
CA VAL A 26 1.50 -8.69 -3.41
C VAL A 26 2.43 -8.88 -2.22
N GLN A 27 3.70 -9.15 -2.49
CA GLN A 27 4.73 -9.32 -1.45
C GLN A 27 5.45 -8.01 -1.08
N ARG A 28 5.45 -7.03 -2.01
CA ARG A 28 6.12 -5.75 -1.82
C ARG A 28 5.39 -4.63 -2.55
N LEU A 29 5.17 -3.52 -1.85
CA LEU A 29 4.65 -2.28 -2.41
C LEU A 29 5.76 -1.23 -2.47
N VAL A 30 6.01 -0.70 -3.67
CA VAL A 30 6.91 0.43 -3.89
C VAL A 30 6.06 1.67 -4.17
N ASP A 31 6.14 2.65 -3.28
CA ASP A 31 5.47 3.92 -3.44
C ASP A 31 6.31 4.85 -4.30
N VAL A 32 5.80 5.17 -5.49
CA VAL A 32 6.48 6.04 -6.46
C VAL A 32 6.06 7.51 -6.32
N ARG A 33 5.23 7.86 -5.32
CA ARG A 33 4.74 9.22 -5.12
C ARG A 33 5.82 10.10 -4.51
N ARG A 34 6.05 11.29 -5.05
CA ARG A 34 6.98 12.27 -4.44
C ARG A 34 6.59 12.67 -3.01
N PHE A 35 5.29 12.69 -2.72
CA PHE A 35 4.75 13.00 -1.39
C PHE A 35 3.73 11.91 -1.02
N PRO A 36 4.15 10.88 -0.26
CA PRO A 36 3.37 9.68 0.05
C PRO A 36 2.36 9.98 1.16
N GLY A 37 1.34 10.75 0.81
CA GLY A 37 0.26 11.16 1.69
C GLY A 37 -1.05 11.28 0.92
N SER A 38 -2.15 10.92 1.56
CA SER A 38 -3.49 11.19 1.07
C SER A 38 -4.15 12.23 1.97
N ARG A 39 -4.80 13.24 1.35
CA ARG A 39 -5.63 14.21 2.09
C ARG A 39 -6.90 13.60 2.66
N ASN A 40 -7.41 12.55 2.01
CA ASN A 40 -8.70 11.94 2.34
C ASN A 40 -8.56 10.65 3.17
N ASN A 41 -7.38 10.06 3.21
CA ASN A 41 -7.14 8.81 3.93
C ASN A 41 -5.86 8.91 4.78
N PRO A 42 -5.96 9.11 6.11
CA PRO A 42 -4.80 9.25 6.99
C PRO A 42 -3.95 7.96 7.09
N ASP A 43 -4.50 6.79 6.74
CA ASP A 43 -3.76 5.52 6.71
C ASP A 43 -2.86 5.38 5.47
N VAL A 44 -3.00 6.26 4.48
CA VAL A 44 -2.17 6.29 3.26
C VAL A 44 -1.12 7.39 3.39
N THR A 45 -0.42 7.38 4.52
CA THR A 45 0.79 8.16 4.78
C THR A 45 1.99 7.22 4.84
N GLN A 46 3.20 7.68 4.50
CA GLN A 46 4.41 6.85 4.55
C GLN A 46 4.55 6.10 5.90
N GLY A 47 4.37 6.81 7.02
CA GLY A 47 4.51 6.23 8.35
C GLY A 47 3.42 5.19 8.67
N SER A 48 2.16 5.49 8.34
CA SER A 48 1.08 4.52 8.57
C SER A 48 1.25 3.28 7.68
N MET A 49 1.53 3.48 6.38
CA MET A 49 1.74 2.38 5.43
C MET A 49 2.92 1.49 5.81
N ALA A 50 4.04 2.07 6.23
CA ALA A 50 5.19 1.28 6.71
C ALA A 50 4.80 0.33 7.85
N ARG A 51 3.92 0.77 8.75
CA ARG A 51 3.46 -0.03 9.89
C ARG A 51 2.47 -1.10 9.48
N TRP A 52 1.34 -0.73 8.85
CA TRP A 52 0.27 -1.69 8.62
C TRP A 52 0.56 -2.65 7.46
N LEU A 53 1.39 -2.27 6.47
CA LEU A 53 1.84 -3.21 5.44
C LEU A 53 2.76 -4.28 6.06
N ALA A 54 3.63 -3.91 7.00
CA ALA A 54 4.45 -4.87 7.72
C ALA A 54 3.59 -5.84 8.55
N GLU A 55 2.54 -5.35 9.23
CA GLU A 55 1.55 -6.18 9.93
C GLU A 55 0.81 -7.15 8.98
N ALA A 56 0.63 -6.76 7.71
CA ALA A 56 0.04 -7.59 6.66
C ALA A 56 1.06 -8.52 5.95
N GLY A 57 2.34 -8.51 6.35
CA GLY A 57 3.39 -9.30 5.72
C GLY A 57 3.86 -8.76 4.36
N ILE A 58 3.52 -7.51 4.02
CA ILE A 58 3.89 -6.84 2.77
C ILE A 58 5.07 -5.90 3.02
N GLY A 59 6.15 -6.08 2.29
CA GLY A 59 7.29 -5.17 2.35
C GLY A 59 6.92 -3.79 1.78
N TYR A 60 7.31 -2.72 2.46
CA TYR A 60 7.06 -1.35 2.01
C TYR A 60 8.37 -0.62 1.70
N ARG A 61 8.41 0.09 0.56
CA ARG A 61 9.49 1.01 0.19
C ARG A 61 8.90 2.27 -0.42
N TRP A 62 9.45 3.41 -0.04
CA TRP A 62 9.21 4.72 -0.65
C TRP A 62 10.55 5.25 -1.18
#